data_AF-A0A7L8RTV7-F1
#
_entry.id   AF-A0A7L8RTV7-F1
#
_cell.length_a   1.000
_cell.length_b   1.000
_cell.length_c   1.000
_cell.angle_alpha   90.00
_cell.angle_beta   90.00
_cell.angle_gamma   90.00
#
_symmetry.space_group_name_H-M   'P 1'
#
loop_
_entity.id
_entity.type
_entity.pdbx_description
1 polymer ?
#
loop_
_entity_poly.entity_id
_entity_poly.type
_entity_poly.pdbx_seq_one_letter_code
_entity_poly.pdbx_strand_id
1 'polypeptide(L)'
;MKTLAMTIAAIVAGDLSGIPVVQATNHLDLLDAAARLPQLTVSRHALAKVLSAWRSGHCTADDVQQWASFVRRGYVAGGCGGRGAHAIDIEYDALDEDLIVEIIGRLDEIGDIIDGEVDDNEREAMLRSLEA
;
A
#
# COMPACT_ATOMS: atom_id res chain seq x y z
N MET A 1 -22.65 3.41 -1.86
CA MET A 1 -21.60 2.42 -2.20
C MET A 1 -20.44 3.16 -2.85
N LYS A 2 -19.21 3.04 -2.33
CA LYS A 2 -18.02 3.48 -3.07
C LYS A 2 -17.83 2.53 -4.27
N THR A 3 -17.43 3.05 -5.42
CA THR A 3 -17.08 2.22 -6.58
C THR A 3 -15.71 1.57 -6.36
N LEU A 4 -15.41 0.47 -7.06
CA LEU A 4 -14.12 -0.21 -6.98
C LEU A 4 -12.95 0.73 -7.30
N ALA A 5 -13.10 1.58 -8.31
CA ALA A 5 -12.12 2.59 -8.69
C ALA A 5 -11.85 3.59 -7.55
N MET A 6 -12.89 4.10 -6.87
CA MET A 6 -12.72 4.96 -5.70
C MET A 6 -12.06 4.25 -4.53
N THR A 7 -12.32 2.95 -4.36
CA THR A 7 -11.65 2.12 -3.35
C THR A 7 -10.15 1.99 -3.64
N ILE A 8 -9.76 1.71 -4.88
CA ILE A 8 -8.35 1.63 -5.30
C ILE A 8 -7.64 2.97 -5.04
N ALA A 9 -8.21 4.08 -5.52
CA ALA A 9 -7.63 5.41 -5.30
C ALA A 9 -7.49 5.75 -3.81
N ALA A 10 -8.47 5.37 -2.98
CA ALA A 10 -8.41 5.60 -1.53
C ALA A 10 -7.28 4.80 -0.87
N ILE A 11 -7.09 3.54 -1.26
CA ILE A 11 -5.99 2.68 -0.76
C ILE A 11 -4.63 3.29 -1.10
N VAL A 12 -4.42 3.71 -2.35
CA VAL A 12 -3.18 4.38 -2.78
C VAL A 12 -2.95 5.67 -1.99
N ALA A 13 -4.02 6.39 -1.61
CA ALA A 13 -3.98 7.55 -0.72
C ALA A 13 -3.93 7.20 0.79
N GLY A 14 -3.59 5.96 1.15
CA GLY A 14 -3.38 5.51 2.53
C GLY A 14 -4.65 5.23 3.34
N ASP A 15 -5.79 4.97 2.69
CA ASP A 15 -7.00 4.43 3.36
C ASP A 15 -7.03 2.89 3.26
N LEU A 16 -6.58 2.23 4.32
CA LEU A 16 -6.45 0.76 4.37
C LEU A 16 -7.80 0.04 4.49
N SER A 17 -8.90 0.76 4.77
CA SER A 17 -10.23 0.13 4.94
C SER A 17 -10.74 -0.57 3.68
N GLY A 18 -10.17 -0.26 2.51
CA GLY A 18 -10.51 -0.89 1.23
C GLY A 18 -9.77 -2.19 0.92
N ILE A 19 -8.72 -2.55 1.66
CA ILE A 19 -7.88 -3.73 1.37
C ILE A 19 -8.70 -5.03 1.31
N PRO A 20 -9.62 -5.33 2.25
CA PRO A 20 -10.43 -6.55 2.18
C PRO A 20 -11.32 -6.62 0.93
N VAL A 21 -11.80 -5.47 0.44
CA VAL A 21 -12.61 -5.40 -0.77
C VAL A 21 -11.77 -5.75 -1.99
N VAL A 22 -10.56 -5.20 -2.09
CA VAL A 22 -9.64 -5.50 -3.19
C VAL A 22 -9.21 -6.97 -3.17
N GLN A 23 -8.92 -7.53 -2.00
CA GLN A 23 -8.58 -8.95 -1.82
C GLN A 23 -9.69 -9.90 -2.28
N ALA A 24 -10.94 -9.55 -2.01
CA ALA A 24 -12.11 -10.36 -2.39
C ALA A 24 -12.52 -10.17 -3.86
N THR A 25 -11.96 -9.17 -4.55
CA THR A 25 -12.32 -8.84 -5.94
C THR A 25 -11.43 -9.59 -6.92
N ASN A 26 -12.02 -10.02 -8.04
CA ASN A 26 -11.25 -10.61 -9.14
C ASN A 26 -10.25 -9.60 -9.72
N HIS A 27 -9.03 -10.04 -10.00
CA HIS A 27 -7.97 -9.21 -10.57
C HIS A 27 -8.36 -8.50 -11.88
N LEU A 28 -9.17 -9.13 -12.74
CA LEU A 28 -9.63 -8.49 -13.98
C LEU A 28 -10.53 -7.27 -13.71
N ASP A 29 -11.39 -7.35 -12.70
CA ASP A 29 -12.27 -6.24 -12.32
C ASP A 29 -11.46 -5.10 -11.68
N LEU A 30 -10.40 -5.44 -10.93
CA LEU A 30 -9.45 -4.46 -10.39
C LEU A 30 -8.71 -3.71 -11.51
N LEU A 31 -8.22 -4.43 -12.53
CA LEU A 31 -7.55 -3.83 -13.68
C LEU A 31 -8.49 -2.91 -14.47
N ASP A 32 -9.71 -3.36 -14.77
CA ASP A 32 -10.71 -2.53 -15.47
C ASP A 32 -11.11 -1.29 -14.66
N ALA A 33 -11.22 -1.43 -13.33
CA ALA A 33 -11.48 -0.28 -12.47
C ALA A 33 -10.30 0.68 -12.40
N ALA A 34 -9.06 0.18 -12.31
CA ALA A 34 -7.85 0.99 -12.26
C ALA A 34 -7.59 1.72 -13.58
N ALA A 35 -7.86 1.10 -14.73
CA ALA A 35 -7.69 1.72 -16.05
C ALA A 35 -8.57 2.96 -16.29
N ARG A 36 -9.59 3.18 -15.44
CA ARG A 36 -10.49 4.35 -15.48
C ARG A 36 -10.04 5.49 -14.57
N LEU A 37 -9.02 5.23 -13.74
CA LEU A 37 -8.47 6.23 -12.84
C LEU A 37 -7.38 7.04 -13.58
N PRO A 38 -7.13 8.29 -13.15
CA PRO A 38 -5.85 8.92 -13.47
C PRO A 38 -4.68 8.10 -12.90
N GLN A 39 -3.46 8.42 -13.32
CA GLN A 39 -2.25 7.78 -12.80
C GLN A 39 -2.29 7.72 -11.27
N LEU A 40 -2.10 6.52 -10.74
CA LEU A 40 -2.03 6.28 -9.30
C LEU A 40 -0.61 6.55 -8.84
N THR A 41 -0.47 7.39 -7.80
CA THR A 41 0.82 7.74 -7.25
C THR A 41 0.75 7.65 -5.73
N VAL A 42 1.64 6.86 -5.12
CA VAL A 42 1.82 6.93 -3.66
C VAL A 42 2.67 8.16 -3.36
N SER A 43 2.08 9.09 -2.62
CA SER A 43 2.78 10.28 -2.15
C SER A 43 3.37 10.09 -0.76
N ARG A 44 4.35 10.93 -0.42
CA ARG A 44 4.86 11.08 0.94
C ARG A 44 3.74 11.25 1.98
N HIS A 45 2.70 12.03 1.65
CA HIS A 45 1.54 12.23 2.52
C HIS A 45 0.75 10.95 2.76
N ALA A 46 0.52 10.14 1.71
CA ALA A 46 -0.17 8.86 1.84
C ALA A 46 0.61 7.92 2.77
N LEU A 47 1.93 7.82 2.58
CA LEU A 47 2.79 6.98 3.41
C LEU A 47 2.81 7.44 4.88
N ALA A 48 2.96 8.74 5.13
CA ALA A 48 2.92 9.31 6.49
C ALA A 48 1.59 9.03 7.20
N LYS A 49 0.48 9.08 6.44
CA LYS A 49 -0.85 8.74 6.95
C LYS A 49 -0.94 7.27 7.38
N VAL A 50 -0.42 6.34 6.59
CA VAL A 50 -0.39 4.90 6.94
C VAL A 50 0.42 4.66 8.22
N LEU A 51 1.64 5.19 8.27
CA LEU A 51 2.51 5.05 9.44
C LEU A 51 1.90 5.69 10.71
N SER A 52 1.21 6.83 10.56
CA SER A 52 0.52 7.49 11.68
C SER A 52 -0.68 6.68 12.17
N ALA A 53 -1.45 6.09 11.25
CA ALA A 53 -2.58 5.21 11.60
C ALA A 53 -2.09 3.96 12.34
N TRP A 54 -0.97 3.40 11.91
CA TRP A 54 -0.36 2.26 12.56
C TRP A 54 0.17 2.61 13.95
N ARG A 55 0.92 3.72 14.08
CA ARG A 55 1.40 4.23 15.38
C ARG A 55 0.29 4.43 16.40
N SER A 56 -0.87 4.89 15.94
CA SER A 56 -2.03 5.16 16.79
C SER A 56 -2.93 3.94 17.03
N GLY A 57 -2.57 2.77 16.49
CA GLY A 57 -3.31 1.52 16.66
C GLY A 57 -4.61 1.44 15.85
N HIS A 58 -4.81 2.32 14.86
CA HIS A 58 -5.98 2.26 13.98
C HIS A 58 -5.88 1.17 12.90
N CYS A 59 -4.68 0.69 12.62
CA CYS A 59 -4.42 -0.48 11.79
C CYS A 59 -3.30 -1.33 12.39
N THR A 60 -3.23 -2.58 11.95
CA THR A 60 -2.25 -3.57 12.41
C THR A 60 -1.03 -3.61 11.47
N ALA A 61 0.04 -4.28 11.92
CA ALA A 61 1.21 -4.52 11.08
C ALA A 61 0.86 -5.34 9.81
N ASP A 62 -0.07 -6.28 9.93
CA ASP A 62 -0.58 -7.07 8.79
C ASP A 62 -1.31 -6.18 7.78
N ASP A 63 -2.17 -5.26 8.23
CA ASP A 63 -2.84 -4.31 7.32
C ASP A 63 -1.83 -3.43 6.56
N VAL A 64 -0.76 -3.00 7.25
CA VAL A 64 0.32 -2.19 6.65
C VAL A 64 1.12 -2.99 5.64
N GLN A 65 1.48 -4.22 5.98
CA GLN A 65 2.16 -5.15 5.08
C GLN A 65 1.35 -5.38 3.80
N GLN A 66 0.05 -5.66 3.94
CA GLN A 66 -0.83 -5.92 2.80
C GLN A 66 -0.98 -4.69 1.91
N TRP A 67 -1.06 -3.49 2.51
CA TRP A 67 -1.03 -2.23 1.79
C TRP A 67 0.28 -2.05 1.02
N ALA A 68 1.42 -2.24 1.68
CA ALA A 68 2.76 -2.11 1.07
C ALA A 68 2.92 -3.08 -0.10
N SER A 69 2.49 -4.32 0.08
CA SER A 69 2.50 -5.35 -0.96
C SER A 69 1.63 -4.96 -2.16
N PHE A 70 0.43 -4.44 -1.90
CA PHE A 70 -0.48 -3.99 -2.95
C PHE A 70 0.11 -2.84 -3.77
N VAL A 71 0.61 -1.79 -3.12
CA VAL A 71 1.17 -0.62 -3.84
C VAL A 71 2.49 -0.93 -4.55
N ARG A 72 3.28 -1.87 -4.02
CA ARG A 72 4.54 -2.31 -4.64
C ARG A 72 4.33 -3.21 -5.85
N ARG A 73 3.31 -4.07 -5.82
CA ARG A 73 3.12 -5.13 -6.81
C ARG A 73 1.96 -4.84 -7.77
N GLY A 74 1.07 -3.90 -7.42
CA GLY A 74 -0.15 -3.60 -8.18
C GLY A 74 -1.21 -4.71 -8.11
N TYR A 75 -1.10 -5.63 -7.16
CA TYR A 75 -2.06 -6.70 -6.89
C TYR A 75 -1.87 -7.24 -5.46
N VAL A 76 -2.87 -7.94 -4.93
CA VAL A 76 -2.76 -8.59 -3.61
C VAL A 76 -2.38 -10.05 -3.77
N ALA A 77 -1.30 -10.47 -3.11
CA ALA A 77 -0.86 -11.86 -3.12
C ALA A 77 -1.90 -12.75 -2.38
N GLY A 78 -2.25 -13.90 -2.97
CA GLY A 78 -3.18 -14.86 -2.36
C GLY A 78 -4.68 -14.64 -2.68
N GLY A 79 -5.03 -13.62 -3.48
CA GLY A 79 -6.40 -13.39 -3.92
C GLY A 79 -6.95 -14.43 -4.92
N CYS A 80 -8.28 -14.48 -5.05
CA CYS A 80 -9.02 -15.32 -6.00
C CYS A 80 -8.81 -14.85 -7.45
N GLY A 81 -7.62 -15.10 -8.01
CA GLY A 81 -7.28 -14.65 -9.36
C GLY A 81 -5.77 -14.64 -9.54
N GLY A 82 -5.17 -15.83 -9.53
CA GLY A 82 -3.72 -16.00 -9.54
C GLY A 82 -3.02 -15.22 -10.66
N ARG A 83 -1.83 -14.69 -10.33
CA ARG A 83 -0.73 -14.28 -11.24
C ARG A 83 -1.21 -13.85 -12.64
N GLY A 84 -2.03 -12.82 -12.73
CA GLY A 84 -2.33 -12.17 -13.99
C GLY A 84 -1.09 -11.44 -14.50
N ALA A 85 -0.80 -11.53 -15.80
CA ALA A 85 0.42 -10.97 -16.41
C ALA A 85 0.54 -9.41 -16.34
N HIS A 86 -0.46 -8.73 -15.75
CA HIS A 86 -0.52 -7.28 -15.70
C HIS A 86 -0.87 -6.82 -14.29
N ALA A 87 0.05 -6.08 -13.67
CA ALA A 87 -0.16 -5.37 -12.42
C ALA A 87 -0.93 -4.07 -12.69
N ILE A 88 -1.64 -3.56 -11.67
CA ILE A 88 -2.05 -2.16 -11.68
C ILE A 88 -0.79 -1.31 -11.61
N ASP A 89 -0.66 -0.34 -12.52
CA ASP A 89 0.44 0.60 -12.50
C ASP A 89 0.24 1.63 -11.38
N ILE A 90 1.18 1.67 -10.44
CA ILE A 90 1.18 2.56 -9.28
C ILE A 90 2.59 3.13 -9.19
N GLU A 91 2.71 4.43 -9.44
CA GLU A 91 3.97 5.15 -9.35
C GLU A 91 4.23 5.64 -7.93
N TYR A 92 5.46 6.07 -7.69
CA TYR A 92 5.85 6.81 -6.51
C TYR A 92 6.05 8.29 -6.87
N ASP A 93 5.81 9.18 -5.92
CA ASP A 93 6.07 10.60 -6.14
C ASP A 93 7.54 10.82 -6.50
N ALA A 94 7.81 11.37 -7.68
CA ALA A 94 9.16 11.50 -8.22
C ALA A 94 10.11 12.37 -7.36
N LEU A 95 9.59 13.27 -6.53
CA LEU A 95 10.44 14.08 -5.64
C LEU A 95 10.96 13.28 -4.44
N ASP A 96 10.25 12.21 -4.09
CA ASP A 96 10.47 11.41 -2.88
C ASP A 96 10.60 9.91 -3.18
N GLU A 97 10.78 9.55 -4.45
CA GLU A 97 10.67 8.17 -4.94
C GLU A 97 11.60 7.24 -4.17
N ASP A 98 12.88 7.59 -4.03
CA ASP A 98 13.87 6.76 -3.32
C ASP A 98 13.44 6.47 -1.87
N LEU A 99 12.98 7.50 -1.16
CA LEU A 99 12.54 7.39 0.24
C LEU A 99 11.27 6.55 0.36
N ILE A 100 10.30 6.77 -0.54
CA ILE A 100 9.04 6.03 -0.57
C ILE A 100 9.29 4.56 -0.88
N VAL A 101 10.14 4.28 -1.87
CA VAL A 101 10.53 2.92 -2.26
C VAL A 101 11.22 2.19 -1.11
N GLU A 102 12.15 2.84 -0.42
CA GLU A 102 12.86 2.27 0.73
C GLU A 102 11.88 1.87 1.83
N ILE A 103 11.01 2.80 2.24
CA ILE A 103 10.05 2.53 3.33
C ILE A 103 9.02 1.48 2.90
N ILE A 104 8.45 1.57 1.70
CA ILE A 104 7.49 0.57 1.21
C ILE A 104 8.14 -0.80 1.11
N GLY A 105 9.39 -0.87 0.65
CA GLY A 105 10.17 -2.11 0.59
C GLY A 105 10.27 -2.75 1.97
N ARG A 106 10.61 -1.94 2.97
CA ARG A 106 10.72 -2.39 4.36
C ARG A 106 9.38 -2.81 4.97
N LEU A 107 8.28 -2.12 4.63
CA LEU A 107 6.94 -2.47 5.10
C LEU A 107 6.40 -3.76 4.46
N ASP A 108 6.74 -4.05 3.19
CA ASP A 108 6.34 -5.29 2.49
C ASP A 108 7.01 -6.53 3.11
N GLU A 109 8.14 -6.36 3.81
CA GLU A 109 8.88 -7.41 4.51
C GLU A 109 8.32 -7.73 5.90
N ILE A 110 7.36 -6.96 6.42
CA ILE A 110 6.71 -7.28 7.70
C ILE A 110 6.19 -8.72 7.68
N GLY A 111 6.46 -9.49 8.73
CA GLY A 111 6.11 -10.90 8.83
C GLY A 111 7.08 -11.88 8.14
N ASP A 112 8.12 -11.40 7.45
CA ASP A 112 9.21 -12.26 6.98
C ASP A 112 10.06 -12.83 8.14
N ILE A 113 10.60 -14.04 7.93
CA ILE A 113 11.29 -14.82 8.97
C ILE A 113 12.63 -14.19 9.41
N ILE A 114 13.24 -13.37 8.55
CA ILE A 114 14.60 -12.84 8.77
C ILE A 114 14.53 -11.44 9.41
N ASP A 115 13.81 -10.52 8.78
CA ASP A 115 13.74 -9.10 9.19
C ASP A 115 12.30 -8.62 9.40
N GLY A 116 11.31 -9.50 9.52
CA GLY A 116 9.89 -9.14 9.45
C GLY A 116 9.28 -8.42 10.65
N GLU A 117 10.08 -8.02 11.63
CA GLU A 117 9.63 -7.15 12.71
C GLU A 117 10.11 -5.72 12.45
N VAL A 118 9.16 -4.79 12.38
CA VAL A 118 9.44 -3.35 12.42
C VAL A 118 9.03 -2.87 13.80
N ASP A 119 10.01 -2.45 14.59
CA ASP A 119 9.77 -1.99 15.96
C ASP A 119 9.28 -0.53 16.01
N ASP A 120 8.93 -0.06 17.22
CA ASP A 120 8.45 1.30 17.41
C ASP A 120 9.51 2.36 17.05
N ASN A 121 10.81 2.09 17.28
CA ASN A 121 11.87 3.05 16.96
C ASN A 121 12.05 3.20 15.47
N GLU A 122 12.03 2.09 14.74
CA GLU A 122 12.10 2.04 13.29
C GLU A 122 10.90 2.76 12.67
N ARG A 123 9.68 2.50 13.15
CA ARG A 123 8.47 3.21 12.71
C ARG A 123 8.56 4.72 12.97
N GLU A 124 9.03 5.14 14.15
CA GLU A 124 9.22 6.58 14.43
C GLU A 124 10.34 7.22 13.60
N ALA A 125 11.35 6.46 13.18
CA ALA A 125 12.40 6.96 12.29
C ALA A 125 11.85 7.20 10.88
N MET A 126 11.04 6.26 10.36
CA MET A 126 10.34 6.41 9.08
C MET A 126 9.37 7.60 9.08
N LEU A 127 8.61 7.81 10.16
CA LEU A 127 7.74 8.99 10.25
C LEU A 127 8.54 10.29 10.21
N ARG A 128 9.64 10.36 10.95
CA ARG A 128 10.50 11.56 10.98
C ARG A 128 11.14 11.87 9.64
N SER A 129 11.53 10.87 8.86
CA SER A 129 12.11 11.10 7.52
C SER A 129 11.10 11.68 6.52
N LEU A 130 9.79 11.45 6.74
CA LEU A 130 8.73 12.02 5.91
C LEU A 130 8.33 13.45 6.31
N GLU A 131 8.58 13.84 7.56
CA GLU A 131 8.30 15.18 8.09
C GLU A 131 9.41 16.20 7.82
N ALA A 132 10.61 15.73 7.47
CA ALA A 132 11.80 16.53 7.16
C ALA A 132 11.78 17.15 5.75
#